data_AF-A0A9P1KEY0-F1
#
_entry.id   AF-A0A9P1KEY0-F1
#
_cell.length_a   1.000
_cell.length_b   1.000
_cell.length_c   1.000
_cell.angle_alpha   90.00
_cell.angle_beta   90.00
_cell.angle_gamma   90.00
#
_symmetry.space_group_name_H-M   'P 1'
#
loop_
_entity.id
_entity.type
_entity.pdbx_description
1 polymer ?
#
loop_
_entity_poly.entity_id
_entity_poly.type
_entity_poly.pdbx_seq_one_letter_code
_entity_poly.pdbx_strand_id
1 'polypeptide(L)'
;MSSPLFLLANTVAQFLNIYMVLIFIRILLSWFPNVNLYDGPLSVISQLTDPYLNIFRSFIPPLGGIDLSPIIAIFLLQFVAQIVPRLLYSLA
;
A
#
# COMPACT_ATOMS: atom_id res chain seq x y z
N MET A 1 26.50 10.59 -14.44
CA MET A 1 26.58 9.81 -13.19
C MET A 1 25.29 10.06 -12.44
N SER A 2 24.48 9.03 -12.17
CA SER A 2 23.26 9.19 -11.38
C SER A 2 23.66 9.64 -9.97
N SER A 3 23.19 10.82 -9.55
CA SER A 3 23.43 11.31 -8.19
C SER A 3 22.84 10.32 -7.17
N PRO A 4 23.44 10.15 -5.99
CA PRO A 4 22.89 9.26 -4.95
C PRO A 4 21.42 9.56 -4.61
N LEU A 5 21.03 10.83 -4.67
CA LEU A 5 19.66 11.30 -4.51
C LEU A 5 18.71 10.75 -5.58
N PHE A 6 19.13 10.72 -6.84
CA PHE A 6 18.34 10.16 -7.93
C PHE A 6 18.10 8.65 -7.75
N LEU A 7 19.09 7.90 -7.26
CA LEU A 7 18.92 6.48 -6.95
C LEU A 7 17.92 6.27 -5.82
N LEU A 8 18.04 7.03 -4.73
CA LEU A 8 17.09 7.00 -3.61
C LEU A 8 15.66 7.30 -4.07
N ALA A 9 15.47 8.37 -4.85
CA ALA A 9 14.17 8.76 -5.37
C ALA A 9 13.52 7.66 -6.21
N ASN A 10 14.29 6.99 -7.07
CA ASN A 10 13.81 5.85 -7.86
C ASN A 10 13.46 4.65 -6.98
N THR A 11 14.30 4.30 -5.99
CA THR A 11 14.02 3.17 -5.10
C THR A 11 12.75 3.41 -4.29
N VAL A 12 12.55 4.61 -3.76
CA VAL A 12 11.32 4.98 -3.04
C VAL A 12 10.11 4.92 -3.96
N ALA A 13 10.20 5.45 -5.18
CA ALA A 13 9.12 5.39 -6.16
C ALA A 13 8.71 3.94 -6.49
N GLN A 14 9.70 3.08 -6.74
CA GLN A 14 9.45 1.67 -7.05
C GLN A 14 8.84 0.93 -5.85
N PHE A 15 9.36 1.17 -4.64
CA PHE A 15 8.81 0.59 -3.43
C PHE A 15 7.34 0.97 -3.23
N LEU A 16 6.99 2.26 -3.36
CA LEU A 16 5.61 2.72 -3.21
C LEU A 16 4.67 2.11 -4.24
N ASN A 17 5.12 1.94 -5.49
CA ASN A 17 4.34 1.27 -6.53
C ASN A 17 4.10 -0.21 -6.21
N ILE A 18 5.13 -0.95 -5.80
CA ILE A 18 5.00 -2.36 -5.39
C ILE A 18 4.05 -2.48 -4.20
N TYR A 19 4.20 -1.59 -3.20
CA TYR A 19 3.34 -1.57 -2.04
C TYR A 19 1.86 -1.30 -2.39
N MET A 20 1.63 -0.41 -3.36
CA MET A 20 0.28 -0.15 -3.86
C MET A 20 -0.34 -1.36 -4.55
N VAL A 21 0.44 -2.10 -5.34
CA VAL A 21 -0.01 -3.37 -5.94
C VAL A 21 -0.34 -4.39 -4.84
N LEU A 22 0.49 -4.50 -3.80
CA LEU A 22 0.23 -5.41 -2.67
C LEU A 22 -1.09 -5.08 -1.95
N ILE A 23 -1.35 -3.80 -1.68
CA ILE A 23 -2.62 -3.36 -1.07
C ILE A 23 -3.79 -3.66 -2.01
N PHE A 24 -3.64 -3.41 -3.31
CA PHE A 24 -4.68 -3.74 -4.28
C PHE A 24 -5.01 -5.24 -4.27
N ILE A 25 -3.99 -6.11 -4.30
CA ILE A 25 -4.17 -7.56 -4.19
C ILE A 25 -4.83 -7.93 -2.86
N ARG A 26 -4.40 -7.36 -1.73
CA ARG A 26 -4.98 -7.59 -0.40
C ARG A 26 -6.48 -7.32 -0.35
N ILE A 27 -6.94 -6.27 -1.02
CA ILE A 27 -8.35 -5.86 -1.07
C ILE A 27 -9.14 -6.79 -1.98
N LEU A 28 -8.62 -7.10 -3.16
CA LEU A 28 -9.28 -8.05 -4.06
C LEU A 28 -9.45 -9.41 -3.39
N LEU A 29 -8.41 -9.90 -2.72
CA LEU A 29 -8.45 -11.16 -1.99
C LEU A 29 -9.40 -11.13 -0.80
N SER A 30 -9.60 -9.99 -0.12
CA SER A 30 -10.53 -9.90 1.00
C SER A 30 -12.00 -9.98 0.59
N TRP A 31 -12.31 -9.79 -0.70
CA TRP A 31 -13.66 -9.97 -1.23
C TRP A 31 -14.01 -11.44 -1.50
N PHE A 32 -13.02 -12.34 -1.49
CA PHE A 32 -13.24 -13.77 -1.66
C PHE A 32 -13.39 -14.45 -0.29
N PRO A 33 -14.59 -14.89 0.11
CA PRO A 33 -14.83 -15.45 1.45
C PRO A 33 -14.10 -16.77 1.72
N ASN A 34 -13.69 -17.48 0.67
CA ASN A 34 -12.97 -18.75 0.78
C ASN A 34 -11.44 -18.59 0.94
N VAL A 35 -10.92 -17.36 0.88
CA VAL A 35 -9.49 -17.08 0.97
C VAL A 35 -9.15 -16.64 2.40
N ASN A 36 -8.34 -17.44 3.10
CA ASN A 36 -7.78 -17.01 4.38
C ASN A 36 -6.46 -16.25 4.16
N LEU A 37 -6.50 -14.94 4.36
CA LEU A 37 -5.35 -14.04 4.23
C LEU A 37 -4.36 -14.10 5.40
N TYR A 38 -4.69 -14.82 6.46
CA TYR A 38 -3.85 -14.97 7.64
C TYR A 38 -3.13 -16.31 7.69
N ASP A 39 -3.39 -17.20 6.73
CA ASP A 39 -2.78 -18.53 6.66
C ASP A 39 -1.87 -18.71 5.44
N GLY A 40 -0.90 -19.61 5.58
CA GLY A 40 -0.02 -20.03 4.49
C GLY A 40 0.77 -18.87 3.87
N PRO A 41 1.06 -18.92 2.56
CA PRO A 41 1.88 -17.89 1.89
C PRO A 41 1.19 -16.52 1.80
N LEU A 42 -0.14 -16.48 1.91
CA LEU A 42 -0.92 -15.23 1.84
C LEU A 42 -0.78 -14.39 3.11
N SER A 43 -0.40 -15.02 4.23
CA SER A 43 -0.10 -14.34 5.50
C SER A 43 0.97 -13.24 5.37
N VAL A 44 1.87 -13.37 4.38
CA VAL A 44 2.89 -12.34 4.12
C VAL A 44 2.24 -11.05 3.60
N ILE A 45 1.21 -11.15 2.77
CA ILE A 45 0.51 -9.99 2.22
C ILE A 45 -0.20 -9.24 3.36
N SER A 46 -0.92 -9.96 4.23
CA SER A 46 -1.58 -9.34 5.39
C SER A 46 -0.57 -8.74 6.36
N GLN A 47 0.53 -9.42 6.67
CA GLN A 47 1.58 -8.87 7.54
C GLN A 47 2.20 -7.56 7.01
N LEU A 48 2.39 -7.45 5.70
CA LEU A 48 2.95 -6.24 5.08
C LEU A 48 1.92 -5.10 4.96
N THR A 49 0.65 -5.41 4.75
CA THR A 49 -0.39 -4.42 4.43
C THR A 49 -1.23 -4.01 5.64
N ASP A 50 -1.45 -4.91 6.61
CA ASP A 50 -2.31 -4.66 7.77
C ASP A 50 -1.80 -3.51 8.67
N PRO A 51 -0.49 -3.31 8.94
CA PRO A 51 -0.04 -2.17 9.74
C PRO A 51 -0.48 -0.82 9.16
N TYR A 52 -0.44 -0.69 7.83
CA TYR A 52 -0.91 0.51 7.13
C TYR A 52 -2.43 0.59 7.12
N LEU A 53 -3.12 -0.49 6.74
CA LEU A 53 -4.58 -0.51 6.64
C LEU A 53 -5.26 -0.32 8.00
N ASN A 54 -4.68 -0.84 9.09
CA ASN A 54 -5.23 -0.72 10.45
C ASN A 54 -5.30 0.74 10.94
N ILE A 55 -4.42 1.61 10.45
CA ILE A 55 -4.50 3.06 10.70
C ILE A 55 -5.83 3.61 10.16
N PHE A 56 -6.27 3.15 8.99
CA PHE A 56 -7.51 3.61 8.35
C PHE A 56 -8.76 2.87 8.82
N ARG A 57 -8.64 1.59 9.20
CA ARG A 57 -9.74 0.80 9.80
C ARG A 57 -10.28 1.41 11.09
N SER A 58 -9.43 2.15 11.81
CA SER A 58 -9.83 2.87 13.03
C SER A 58 -10.82 4.00 12.74
N PHE A 59 -10.84 4.54 11.52
CA PHE A 59 -11.75 5.60 11.11
C PHE A 59 -13.00 5.07 10.40
N ILE A 60 -12.90 3.96 9.67
CA ILE A 60 -14.01 3.34 8.95
C ILE A 60 -14.05 1.84 9.29
N PRO A 61 -14.98 1.42 10.18
CA PRO A 61 -15.16 0.01 10.45
C PRO A 61 -15.67 -0.73 9.19
N PRO A 62 -15.32 -2.01 9.03
CA PRO A 62 -15.78 -2.80 7.89
C PRO A 62 -17.32 -2.90 7.88
N LEU A 63 -17.93 -2.62 6.72
CA LEU A 63 -19.38 -2.67 6.54
C LEU A 63 -19.75 -4.00 5.85
N GLY A 64 -20.50 -4.87 6.54
CA GLY A 64 -21.01 -6.11 5.96
C GLY A 64 -19.92 -7.13 5.56
N GLY A 65 -18.78 -7.13 6.25
CA GLY A 65 -17.64 -8.02 5.93
C GLY A 65 -16.76 -7.55 4.77
N ILE A 66 -17.13 -6.46 4.09
CA ILE A 66 -16.33 -5.82 3.06
C ILE A 66 -15.59 -4.64 3.69
N ASP A 67 -14.27 -4.69 3.63
CA ASP A 67 -13.41 -3.64 4.14
C ASP A 67 -13.36 -2.48 3.13
N LEU A 68 -14.04 -1.36 3.43
CA LEU A 68 -14.04 -0.14 2.61
C LEU A 68 -12.99 0.88 3.05
N SER A 69 -12.39 0.68 4.23
CA SER A 69 -11.22 1.46 4.68
C SER A 69 -10.07 1.56 3.68
N PRO A 70 -9.82 0.56 2.79
CA PRO A 70 -8.71 0.62 1.85
C PRO A 70 -8.87 1.68 0.76
N ILE A 71 -10.08 2.22 0.52
CA ILE A 71 -10.29 3.27 -0.48
C ILE A 71 -9.49 4.52 -0.11
N ILE A 72 -9.62 5.00 1.13
CA ILE A 72 -8.87 6.17 1.62
C ILE A 72 -7.37 5.86 1.66
N ALA A 73 -7.02 4.63 2.09
CA ALA A 73 -5.64 4.18 2.14
C ALA A 73 -4.99 4.21 0.74
N ILE A 74 -5.68 3.73 -0.29
CA ILE A 74 -5.19 3.79 -1.68
C ILE A 74 -5.02 5.24 -2.13
N PHE A 75 -6.01 6.11 -1.90
CA PHE A 75 -5.90 7.52 -2.30
C PHE A 75 -4.71 8.22 -1.66
N LEU A 76 -4.49 8.01 -0.35
CA LEU A 76 -3.34 8.58 0.33
C LEU A 76 -2.03 8.01 -0.23
N LEU A 77 -1.96 6.69 -0.44
CA LEU A 77 -0.77 6.06 -0.98
C LEU A 77 -0.44 6.54 -2.40
N GLN A 78 -1.46 6.70 -3.26
CA GLN A 78 -1.30 7.28 -4.60
C GLN A 78 -0.73 8.69 -4.54
N PHE A 79 -1.28 9.53 -3.65
CA PHE A 79 -0.79 10.88 -3.46
C PHE A 79 0.68 10.89 -3.02
N VAL A 80 1.04 10.05 -2.04
CA VAL A 80 2.43 9.91 -1.55
C VAL A 80 3.35 9.40 -2.67
N ALA A 81 2.92 8.41 -3.44
CA ALA A 81 3.68 7.83 -4.55
C ALA A 81 3.96 8.83 -5.69
N GLN A 82 3.11 9.84 -5.88
CA GLN A 82 3.33 10.89 -6.88
C GLN A 82 4.18 12.04 -6.34
N ILE A 83 3.92 12.48 -5.11
CA ILE A 83 4.53 13.69 -4.55
C ILE A 83 5.94 13.41 -4.03
N VAL A 84 6.16 12.34 -3.25
CA VAL A 84 7.44 12.12 -2.57
C VAL A 84 8.60 11.95 -3.57
N PRO A 85 8.52 11.07 -4.58
CA PRO A 85 9.60 10.95 -5.55
C PRO A 85 9.83 12.24 -6.33
N ARG A 86 8.76 12.96 -6.71
CA ARG A 86 8.86 14.23 -7.42
C ARG A 86 9.62 15.28 -6.62
N LEU A 87 9.36 15.38 -5.32
CA LEU A 87 10.10 16.27 -4.42
C LEU A 87 11.57 15.83 -4.33
N LEU A 88 11.85 14.54 -4.16
CA LEU A 88 13.22 14.04 -4.12
C LEU A 88 13.99 14.31 -5.42
N TYR A 89 13.35 14.15 -6.58
CA TYR A 89 13.95 14.50 -7.87
C TYR A 89 14.21 16.00 -8.02
N SER A 90 13.37 16.87 -7.44
CA SER A 90 13.57 18.32 -7.51
C SER A 90 14.76 18.83 -6.68
N LEU A 91 15.22 18.02 -5.73
CA LEU A 91 16.36 18.32 -4.84
C LEU A 91 17.67 17.66 -5.32
N ALA A 92 17.60 16.80 -6.35
CA ALA A 92 18.69 15.99 -6.87
C ALA A 92 19.45 16.67 -8.01
#